data_AF-A0A4Q9XS42-F1
#
_entry.id   AF-A0A4Q9XS42-F1
#
_cell.length_a   1.000
_cell.length_b   1.000
_cell.length_c   1.000
_cell.angle_alpha   90.00
_cell.angle_beta   90.00
_cell.angle_gamma   90.00
#
_symmetry.space_group_name_H-M   'P 1'
#
loop_
_entity.id
_entity.type
_entity.pdbx_description
1 polymer ?
#
loop_
_entity_poly.entity_id
_entity_poly.type
_entity_poly.pdbx_seq_one_letter_code
_entity_poly.pdbx_strand_id
1 'polypeptide(L)'
;MKRVMALGLMLAGSLSMPVMAQGSLKLEWKNPDKFRDIRPANQSRQSFREEVFSQLQKYIELRLVNRLADGFSLHLTVTDLDLAGEVWPAMMVGLNGGSDVRLIKQIDSPRMAFDFQLLDASGQVVLEGSEDIRDMSFMDRGSLVRDTDPLRYEKNLLRGWFDKALAGYIQK
;
A
#
# COMPACT_ATOMS: atom_id res chain seq x y z
N MET A 1 31.10 -35.28 -62.24
CA MET A 1 29.77 -35.13 -61.61
C MET A 1 29.95 -34.94 -60.12
N LYS A 2 29.42 -33.83 -59.56
CA LYS A 2 28.74 -33.71 -58.25
C LYS A 2 28.73 -32.23 -57.86
N ARG A 3 27.58 -31.59 -58.11
CA ARG A 3 27.24 -30.23 -57.67
C ARG A 3 26.93 -30.29 -56.17
N VAL A 4 27.42 -29.33 -55.39
CA VAL A 4 26.98 -29.13 -54.01
C VAL A 4 26.28 -27.77 -53.96
N MET A 5 24.95 -27.81 -53.84
CA MET A 5 24.13 -26.67 -53.44
C MET A 5 24.10 -26.65 -51.91
N ALA A 6 24.42 -25.52 -51.30
CA ALA A 6 24.15 -25.27 -49.88
C ALA A 6 23.04 -24.21 -49.80
N LEU A 7 21.92 -24.65 -49.22
CA LEU A 7 20.67 -23.93 -49.00
C LEU A 7 20.85 -23.01 -47.78
N GLY A 8 20.72 -21.70 -47.96
CA GLY A 8 20.79 -20.72 -46.87
C GLY A 8 19.51 -20.73 -46.03
N LEU A 9 19.65 -21.02 -44.73
CA LEU A 9 18.58 -20.98 -43.75
C LEU A 9 18.51 -19.57 -43.14
N MET A 10 17.48 -18.79 -43.47
CA MET A 10 17.20 -17.51 -42.82
C MET A 10 16.56 -17.76 -41.46
N LEU A 11 17.25 -17.38 -40.39
CA LEU A 11 16.73 -17.42 -39.02
C LEU A 11 15.88 -16.16 -38.79
N ALA A 12 14.56 -16.31 -38.76
CA ALA A 12 13.65 -15.25 -38.33
C ALA A 12 13.73 -15.13 -36.80
N GLY A 13 14.46 -14.12 -36.33
CA GLY A 13 14.52 -13.78 -34.90
C GLY A 13 13.21 -13.18 -34.43
N SER A 14 12.50 -13.88 -33.54
CA SER A 14 11.36 -13.33 -32.81
C SER A 14 11.88 -12.27 -31.83
N LEU A 15 11.55 -11.00 -32.07
CA LEU A 15 11.76 -9.94 -31.09
C LEU A 15 10.77 -10.16 -29.93
N SER A 16 11.22 -10.85 -28.88
CA SER A 16 10.54 -10.83 -27.59
C SER A 16 10.70 -9.43 -27.00
N MET A 17 9.67 -8.60 -27.14
CA MET A 17 9.65 -7.34 -26.38
C MET A 17 9.55 -7.69 -24.89
N PRO A 18 10.47 -7.20 -24.04
CA PRO A 18 10.32 -7.37 -22.62
C PRO A 18 9.03 -6.68 -22.20
N VAL A 19 8.12 -7.43 -21.59
CA VAL A 19 7.03 -6.85 -20.81
C VAL A 19 7.72 -6.08 -19.69
N MET A 20 7.75 -4.76 -19.81
CA MET A 20 8.16 -3.89 -18.71
C MET A 20 7.21 -4.19 -17.55
N ALA A 21 7.73 -4.77 -16.48
CA ALA A 21 6.95 -4.98 -15.27
C ALA A 21 6.49 -3.60 -14.79
N GLN A 22 5.18 -3.37 -14.82
CA GLN A 22 4.57 -2.23 -14.16
C GLN A 22 4.91 -2.33 -12.66
N GLY A 23 5.18 -1.19 -12.03
CA GLY A 23 5.96 -1.13 -10.79
C GLY A 23 5.58 -2.17 -9.73
N SER A 24 6.57 -2.72 -9.03
CA SER A 24 6.34 -3.81 -8.08
C SER A 24 6.33 -3.32 -6.63
N LEU A 25 5.54 -3.99 -5.78
CA LEU A 25 5.47 -3.74 -4.34
C LEU A 25 6.10 -4.90 -3.58
N LYS A 26 7.05 -4.60 -2.70
CA LYS A 26 7.45 -5.50 -1.62
C LYS A 26 7.01 -4.91 -0.30
N LEU A 27 6.05 -5.52 0.37
CA LEU A 27 5.50 -5.04 1.64
C LEU A 27 5.79 -6.05 2.76
N GLU A 28 6.40 -5.58 3.83
CA GLU A 28 6.65 -6.34 5.05
C GLU A 28 5.98 -5.65 6.24
N TRP A 29 5.38 -6.45 7.13
CA TRP A 29 4.86 -5.99 8.41
C TRP A 29 5.77 -6.50 9.52
N LYS A 30 6.54 -5.61 10.13
CA LYS A 30 7.53 -5.93 11.16
C LYS A 30 6.87 -6.02 12.53
N ASN A 31 6.99 -7.17 13.18
CA ASN A 31 6.42 -7.43 14.51
C ASN A 31 4.92 -7.05 14.66
N PRO A 32 4.03 -7.52 13.76
CA PRO A 32 2.66 -7.04 13.68
C PRO A 32 1.81 -7.33 14.92
N ASP A 33 2.22 -8.27 15.77
CA ASP A 33 1.58 -8.54 17.06
C ASP A 33 1.70 -7.37 18.06
N LYS A 34 2.66 -6.45 17.84
CA LYS A 34 2.87 -5.26 18.67
C LYS A 34 1.98 -4.07 18.28
N PHE A 35 1.30 -4.13 17.12
CA PHE A 35 0.40 -3.06 16.67
C PHE A 35 -0.84 -3.03 17.57
N ARG A 36 -1.02 -1.93 18.32
CA ARG A 36 -1.95 -1.88 19.47
C ARG A 36 -3.38 -1.57 19.06
N ASP A 37 -3.55 -0.85 17.95
CA ASP A 37 -4.84 -0.25 17.57
C ASP A 37 -5.55 -1.02 16.45
N ILE A 38 -4.94 -2.11 15.99
CA ILE A 38 -5.60 -3.14 15.16
C ILE A 38 -6.46 -4.02 16.06
N ARG A 39 -7.61 -3.46 16.46
CA ARG A 39 -8.61 -4.12 17.30
C ARG A 39 -9.91 -4.35 16.51
N PRO A 40 -10.43 -5.58 16.49
CA PRO A 40 -11.69 -5.88 15.84
C PRO A 40 -12.86 -5.35 16.66
N ALA A 41 -13.96 -5.03 15.99
CA ALA A 41 -15.25 -4.84 16.65
C ALA A 41 -16.01 -6.17 16.79
N ASN A 42 -16.11 -6.95 15.70
CA ASN A 42 -17.07 -8.06 15.60
C ASN A 42 -16.43 -9.38 15.14
N GLN A 43 -15.11 -9.51 15.21
CA GLN A 43 -14.38 -10.68 14.71
C GLN A 43 -13.11 -10.98 15.52
N SER A 44 -12.37 -12.04 15.15
CA SER A 44 -11.11 -12.37 15.81
C SER A 44 -10.03 -11.32 15.53
N ARG A 45 -9.10 -11.13 16.48
CA ARG A 45 -7.99 -10.18 16.30
C ARG A 45 -7.05 -10.57 15.17
N GLN A 46 -6.88 -11.87 14.92
CA GLN A 46 -6.05 -12.37 13.82
C GLN A 46 -6.72 -12.07 12.47
N SER A 47 -7.98 -12.47 12.30
CA SER A 47 -8.71 -12.28 11.04
C SER A 47 -8.84 -10.80 10.66
N PHE A 48 -9.12 -9.93 11.63
CA PHE A 48 -9.17 -8.49 11.37
C PHE A 48 -7.82 -7.92 10.93
N ARG A 49 -6.73 -8.39 11.53
CA ARG A 49 -5.38 -7.94 11.16
C ARG A 49 -5.04 -8.36 9.74
N GLU A 50 -5.32 -9.61 9.39
CA GLU A 50 -5.14 -10.13 8.02
C GLU A 50 -5.96 -9.33 7.01
N GLU A 51 -7.21 -9.00 7.35
CA GLU A 51 -8.07 -8.16 6.53
C GLU A 51 -7.48 -6.75 6.35
N VAL A 52 -7.06 -6.09 7.43
CA VAL A 52 -6.44 -4.76 7.39
C VAL A 52 -5.20 -4.76 6.51
N PHE A 53 -4.31 -5.73 6.69
CA PHE A 53 -3.08 -5.83 5.91
C PHE A 53 -3.36 -6.08 4.43
N SER A 54 -4.30 -6.98 4.12
CA SER A 54 -4.73 -7.27 2.75
C SER A 54 -5.31 -6.03 2.07
N GLN A 55 -6.17 -5.28 2.78
CA GLN A 55 -6.78 -4.06 2.24
C GLN A 55 -5.76 -2.95 1.97
N LEU A 56 -4.79 -2.76 2.87
CA LEU A 56 -3.74 -1.76 2.69
C LEU A 56 -2.77 -2.18 1.58
N GLN A 57 -2.35 -3.45 1.54
CA GLN A 57 -1.49 -3.96 0.47
C GLN A 57 -2.14 -3.74 -0.90
N LYS A 58 -3.39 -4.16 -1.06
CA LYS A 58 -4.15 -3.99 -2.30
C LYS A 58 -4.27 -2.52 -2.68
N TYR A 59 -4.48 -1.63 -1.71
CA TYR A 59 -4.52 -0.20 -1.97
C TYR A 59 -3.18 0.34 -2.47
N ILE A 60 -2.09 0.03 -1.77
CA ILE A 60 -0.75 0.49 -2.13
C ILE A 60 -0.38 -0.01 -3.53
N GLU A 61 -0.58 -1.30 -3.81
CA GLU A 61 -0.27 -1.90 -5.09
C GLU A 61 -1.12 -1.27 -6.22
N LEU A 62 -2.45 -1.30 -6.08
CA LEU A 62 -3.34 -0.93 -7.18
C LEU A 62 -3.51 0.57 -7.37
N ARG A 63 -3.33 1.38 -6.33
CA ARG A 63 -3.63 2.83 -6.35
C ARG A 63 -2.40 3.71 -6.20
N LEU A 64 -1.31 3.23 -5.63
CA LEU A 64 -0.09 4.01 -5.45
C LEU A 64 1.00 3.54 -6.41
N VAL A 65 1.45 2.29 -6.27
CA VAL A 65 2.57 1.72 -7.04
C VAL A 65 2.28 1.71 -8.55
N ASN A 66 1.05 1.44 -8.97
CA ASN A 66 0.65 1.56 -10.38
C ASN A 66 0.83 2.95 -10.99
N ARG A 67 1.04 3.99 -10.18
CA ARG A 67 1.31 5.35 -10.65
C ARG A 67 2.81 5.65 -10.77
N LEU A 68 3.68 4.78 -10.27
CA LEU A 68 5.12 4.94 -10.44
C LEU A 68 5.51 4.81 -11.91
N ALA A 69 6.55 5.53 -12.32
CA ALA A 69 7.15 5.36 -13.64
C ALA A 69 7.57 3.91 -13.88
N ASP A 70 7.59 3.51 -15.15
CA ASP A 70 7.83 2.11 -15.53
C ASP A 70 9.17 1.59 -14.98
N GLY A 71 9.15 0.36 -14.46
CA GLY A 71 10.31 -0.32 -13.89
C GLY A 71 10.67 0.09 -12.46
N PHE A 72 10.04 1.12 -11.88
CA PHE A 72 10.26 1.44 -10.46
C PHE A 72 9.59 0.43 -9.54
N SER A 73 10.24 0.10 -8.43
CA SER A 73 9.70 -0.81 -7.41
C SER A 73 9.78 -0.17 -6.03
N LEU A 74 8.70 -0.30 -5.26
CA LEU A 74 8.61 0.23 -3.91
C LEU A 74 8.71 -0.91 -2.89
N HIS A 75 9.71 -0.83 -2.02
CA HIS A 75 9.84 -1.68 -0.84
C HIS A 75 9.39 -0.90 0.39
N LEU A 76 8.53 -1.50 1.21
CA LEU A 76 8.03 -0.94 2.46
C LEU A 76 8.17 -1.96 3.58
N THR A 77 8.75 -1.56 4.70
CA THR A 77 8.77 -2.32 5.94
C THR A 77 8.02 -1.52 7.00
N VAL A 78 6.76 -1.87 7.24
CA VAL A 78 5.90 -1.19 8.22
C VAL A 78 6.28 -1.66 9.62
N THR A 79 6.62 -0.70 10.47
CA THR A 79 7.10 -0.92 11.85
C THR A 79 6.04 -0.59 12.90
N ASP A 80 5.02 0.19 12.54
CA ASP A 80 3.87 0.49 13.39
C ASP A 80 2.66 0.92 12.55
N LEU A 81 1.46 0.60 13.03
CA LEU A 81 0.19 0.99 12.41
C LEU A 81 -0.89 1.23 13.47
N ASP A 82 -1.31 2.49 13.54
CA ASP A 82 -2.41 2.94 14.38
C ASP A 82 -3.61 3.29 13.48
N LEU A 83 -4.72 2.58 13.66
CA LEU A 83 -5.94 2.81 12.91
C LEU A 83 -6.73 3.97 13.51
N ALA A 84 -7.41 4.75 12.66
CA ALA A 84 -8.31 5.79 13.08
C ALA A 84 -9.44 5.23 13.95
N GLY A 85 -9.74 5.95 15.02
CA GLY A 85 -10.78 5.61 15.99
C GLY A 85 -10.43 4.46 16.93
N GLU A 86 -11.32 4.23 17.87
CA GLU A 86 -11.22 3.19 18.88
C GLU A 86 -12.45 2.28 18.87
N VAL A 87 -12.31 1.08 19.41
CA VAL A 87 -13.43 0.14 19.55
C VAL A 87 -14.13 0.38 20.89
N TRP A 88 -15.42 0.66 20.83
CA TRP A 88 -16.30 0.93 21.97
C TRP A 88 -17.53 0.02 21.92
N PRO A 89 -18.07 -0.40 23.07
CA PRO A 89 -19.39 -1.03 23.10
C PRO A 89 -20.44 -0.10 22.50
N ALA A 90 -21.28 -0.59 21.58
CA ALA A 90 -22.30 0.22 20.90
C ALA A 90 -23.18 1.03 21.87
N MET A 91 -23.56 0.40 22.99
CA MET A 91 -24.35 1.04 24.04
C MET A 91 -23.68 2.28 24.67
N MET A 92 -22.34 2.29 24.74
CA MET A 92 -21.57 3.41 25.33
C MET A 92 -21.48 4.62 24.39
N VAL A 93 -21.85 4.44 23.12
CA VAL A 93 -21.82 5.49 22.09
C VAL A 93 -23.21 5.82 21.55
N GLY A 94 -24.26 5.42 22.30
CA GLY A 94 -25.65 5.75 21.99
C GLY A 94 -26.28 4.93 20.87
N LEU A 95 -25.66 3.81 20.47
CA LEU A 95 -26.22 2.87 19.50
C LEU A 95 -26.91 1.71 20.24
N ASN A 96 -28.15 1.43 19.84
CA ASN A 96 -28.90 0.28 20.35
C ASN A 96 -28.40 -0.99 19.65
N GLY A 97 -27.41 -1.66 20.25
CA GLY A 97 -26.82 -2.90 19.73
C GLY A 97 -25.97 -3.61 20.78
N GLY A 98 -25.85 -4.94 20.64
CA GLY A 98 -25.02 -5.77 21.52
C GLY A 98 -23.57 -5.96 21.06
N SER A 99 -23.21 -5.45 19.88
CA SER A 99 -21.87 -5.59 19.29
C SER A 99 -21.03 -4.33 19.48
N ASP A 100 -19.71 -4.48 19.54
CA ASP A 100 -18.82 -3.33 19.59
C ASP A 100 -18.83 -2.59 18.24
N VAL A 101 -18.39 -1.33 18.27
CA VAL A 101 -18.27 -0.47 17.08
C VAL A 101 -16.97 0.30 17.13
N ARG A 102 -16.39 0.57 15.96
CA ARG A 102 -15.26 1.50 15.84
C ARG A 102 -15.80 2.93 15.76
N LEU A 103 -15.58 3.72 16.80
CA LEU A 103 -15.93 5.13 16.85
C LEU A 103 -14.70 5.97 16.48
N ILE A 104 -14.85 6.82 15.48
CA ILE A 104 -13.77 7.68 15.00
C ILE A 104 -13.97 9.09 15.56
N LYS A 105 -12.96 9.59 16.29
CA LYS A 105 -12.90 10.96 16.80
C LYS A 105 -11.60 11.62 16.37
N GLN A 106 -11.58 12.95 16.40
CA GLN A 106 -10.42 13.76 15.99
C GLN A 106 -9.12 13.38 16.74
N ILE A 107 -9.22 13.05 18.04
CA ILE A 107 -8.06 12.65 18.86
C ILE A 107 -7.46 11.29 18.46
N ASP A 108 -8.25 10.44 17.80
CA ASP A 108 -7.87 9.07 17.41
C ASP A 108 -7.39 9.06 15.95
N SER A 109 -6.38 9.88 15.65
CA SER A 109 -5.84 10.10 14.31
C SER A 109 -5.12 8.86 13.78
N PRO A 110 -5.22 8.54 12.47
CA PRO A 110 -4.42 7.48 11.86
C PRO A 110 -2.92 7.82 11.89
N ARG A 111 -2.10 6.79 12.10
CA ARG A 111 -0.64 6.91 12.04
C ARG A 111 -0.02 5.64 11.46
N MET A 112 1.08 5.81 10.72
CA MET A 112 1.88 4.69 10.24
C MET A 112 3.36 5.03 10.31
N ALA A 113 4.18 4.11 10.81
CA ALA A 113 5.63 4.23 10.80
C ALA A 113 6.25 3.12 9.96
N PHE A 114 7.19 3.45 9.08
CA PHE A 114 7.77 2.49 8.14
C PHE A 114 9.13 2.94 7.62
N ASP A 115 9.92 1.96 7.21
CA ASP A 115 11.10 2.16 6.36
C ASP A 115 10.72 1.92 4.90
N PHE A 116 11.31 2.68 3.97
CA PHE A 116 11.05 2.51 2.55
C PHE A 116 12.31 2.56 1.69
N GLN A 117 12.25 1.87 0.56
CA GLN A 117 13.23 2.00 -0.53
C GLN A 117 12.49 2.04 -1.86
N LEU A 118 12.90 2.96 -2.74
CA LEU A 118 12.48 3.02 -4.12
C LEU A 118 13.65 2.55 -5.00
N LEU A 119 13.41 1.52 -5.80
CA LEU A 119 14.39 0.94 -6.71
C LEU A 119 14.01 1.30 -8.14
N ASP A 120 14.99 1.58 -8.98
CA ASP A 120 14.79 1.77 -10.42
C ASP A 120 14.72 0.43 -11.18
N ALA A 121 14.56 0.52 -12.50
CA ALA A 121 14.46 -0.65 -13.38
C ALA A 121 15.72 -1.55 -13.39
N SER A 122 16.87 -1.04 -12.94
CA SER A 122 18.11 -1.81 -12.79
C SER A 122 18.24 -2.51 -11.43
N GLY A 123 17.31 -2.23 -10.51
CA GLY A 123 17.36 -2.71 -9.13
C GLY A 123 18.23 -1.84 -8.21
N GLN A 124 18.68 -0.67 -8.67
CA GLN A 124 19.45 0.25 -7.84
C GLN A 124 18.49 1.07 -6.95
N VAL A 125 18.79 1.16 -5.66
CA VAL A 125 18.07 2.07 -4.75
C VAL A 125 18.37 3.52 -5.15
N VAL A 126 17.32 4.28 -5.46
CA VAL A 126 17.39 5.69 -5.86
C VAL A 126 16.86 6.65 -4.81
N LEU A 127 16.08 6.14 -3.85
CA LEU A 127 15.54 6.89 -2.72
C LEU A 127 15.24 5.91 -1.58
N GLU A 128 15.53 6.29 -0.35
CA GLU A 128 15.19 5.50 0.83
C GLU A 128 15.03 6.40 2.06
N GLY A 129 14.39 5.89 3.10
CA GLY A 129 14.23 6.62 4.36
C GLY A 129 13.35 5.91 5.36
N SER A 130 13.20 6.55 6.53
CA SER A 130 12.29 6.14 7.59
C SER A 130 11.27 7.26 7.82
N GLU A 131 10.00 6.88 7.90
CA GLU A 131 8.88 7.81 7.98
C GLU A 131 7.97 7.45 9.15
N ASP A 132 7.45 8.49 9.80
CA ASP A 132 6.40 8.40 10.82
C ASP A 132 5.32 9.43 10.48
N ILE A 133 4.31 8.96 9.74
CA ILE A 133 3.26 9.81 9.19
C ILE A 133 2.03 9.77 10.08
N ARG A 134 1.50 10.94 10.40
CA ARG A 134 0.26 11.14 11.15
C ARG A 134 -0.53 12.29 10.56
N ASP A 135 -1.85 12.16 10.51
CA ASP A 135 -2.73 13.23 10.06
C ASP A 135 -3.70 13.68 11.15
N MET A 136 -3.36 14.78 11.83
CA MET A 136 -4.22 15.38 12.86
C MET A 136 -5.44 16.12 12.29
N SER A 137 -5.54 16.28 10.97
CA SER A 137 -6.68 16.94 10.31
C SER A 137 -7.43 15.97 9.40
N PHE A 138 -7.29 14.66 9.64
CA PHE A 138 -7.78 13.59 8.77
C PHE A 138 -9.29 13.60 8.54
N MET A 139 -10.06 14.16 9.47
CA MET A 139 -11.51 14.30 9.34
C MET A 139 -11.92 15.48 8.44
N ASP A 140 -11.09 16.51 8.36
CA ASP A 140 -11.39 17.77 7.65
C ASP A 140 -10.83 17.77 6.22
N ARG A 141 -9.89 16.87 5.90
CA ARG A 141 -9.32 16.76 4.56
C ARG A 141 -10.29 16.13 3.59
N GLY A 142 -10.44 16.78 2.43
CA GLY A 142 -11.09 16.18 1.27
C GLY A 142 -10.41 14.87 0.87
N SER A 143 -11.22 13.81 0.72
CA SER A 143 -10.76 12.46 0.42
C SER A 143 -11.09 12.10 -1.03
N LEU A 144 -10.09 11.61 -1.78
CA LEU A 144 -10.33 10.92 -3.06
C LEU A 144 -10.72 9.45 -2.85
N VAL A 145 -10.55 8.93 -1.63
CA VAL A 145 -11.05 7.63 -1.20
C VAL A 145 -12.52 7.78 -0.83
N ARG A 146 -13.37 6.84 -1.27
CA ARG A 146 -14.81 6.92 -1.02
C ARG A 146 -15.10 6.85 0.49
N ASP A 147 -16.14 7.56 0.92
CA ASP A 147 -16.51 7.61 2.34
C ASP A 147 -16.89 6.27 2.96
N THR A 148 -17.35 5.34 2.13
CA THR A 148 -17.72 3.98 2.52
C THR A 148 -16.57 2.97 2.43
N ASP A 149 -15.40 3.40 1.96
CA ASP A 149 -14.23 2.53 1.82
C ASP A 149 -13.65 2.24 3.22
N PRO A 150 -13.49 0.97 3.63
CA PRO A 150 -12.83 0.68 4.89
C PRO A 150 -11.42 1.26 4.90
N LEU A 151 -10.93 1.67 6.07
CA LEU A 151 -9.60 2.25 6.22
C LEU A 151 -9.36 3.51 5.37
N ARG A 152 -10.41 4.29 5.05
CA ARG A 152 -10.28 5.47 4.18
C ARG A 152 -9.22 6.46 4.68
N TYR A 153 -9.06 6.59 5.99
CA TYR A 153 -8.18 7.56 6.61
C TYR A 153 -6.72 7.12 6.52
N GLU A 154 -6.43 5.83 6.73
CA GLU A 154 -5.09 5.26 6.54
C GLU A 154 -4.69 5.29 5.07
N LYS A 155 -5.63 4.98 4.17
CA LYS A 155 -5.43 5.06 2.71
C LYS A 155 -5.12 6.51 2.28
N ASN A 156 -5.84 7.49 2.81
CA ASN A 156 -5.57 8.90 2.54
C ASN A 156 -4.21 9.36 3.10
N LEU A 157 -3.86 8.94 4.31
CA LEU A 157 -2.58 9.22 4.93
C LEU A 157 -1.42 8.71 4.06
N LEU A 158 -1.49 7.44 3.63
CA LEU A 158 -0.53 6.84 2.71
C LEU A 158 -0.48 7.54 1.36
N ARG A 159 -1.64 7.88 0.77
CA ARG A 159 -1.69 8.62 -0.50
C ARG A 159 -1.00 9.97 -0.38
N GLY A 160 -1.26 10.71 0.69
CA GLY A 160 -0.67 12.03 0.93
C GLY A 160 0.84 11.96 1.07
N TRP A 161 1.35 10.97 1.79
CA TRP A 161 2.79 10.70 1.85
C TRP A 161 3.35 10.36 0.47
N PHE A 162 2.74 9.40 -0.24
CA PHE A 162 3.20 8.93 -1.54
C PHE A 162 3.24 10.05 -2.59
N ASP A 163 2.17 10.85 -2.69
CA ASP A 163 2.05 11.98 -3.62
C ASP A 163 3.12 13.04 -3.36
N LYS A 164 3.55 13.21 -2.12
CA LYS A 164 4.54 14.21 -1.72
C LYS A 164 5.97 13.67 -1.87
N ALA A 165 6.26 12.52 -1.29
CA ALA A 165 7.60 11.96 -1.22
C ALA A 165 8.07 11.42 -2.57
N LEU A 166 7.15 10.85 -3.37
CA LEU A 166 7.49 10.19 -4.63
C LEU A 166 7.03 10.98 -5.86
N ALA A 167 6.68 12.27 -5.71
CA ALA A 167 6.20 13.13 -6.80
C ALA A 167 7.07 13.09 -8.06
N GLY A 168 8.41 13.03 -7.90
CA GLY A 168 9.35 12.98 -9.01
C GLY A 168 9.44 11.63 -9.75
N TYR A 169 8.81 10.59 -9.20
CA TYR A 169 8.86 9.22 -9.70
C TYR A 169 7.49 8.70 -10.17
N ILE A 170 6.47 9.57 -10.19
CA ILE A 170 5.12 9.25 -10.63
C ILE A 170 4.95 9.59 -12.11
N GLN A 171 4.24 8.72 -12.85
CA GLN A 171 3.85 8.95 -14.24
C GLN A 171 2.97 10.21 -14.35
N LYS A 172 3.29 11.09 -15.30
CA LYS A 172 2.50 12.29 -15.59
C LYS A 172 1.27 11.96 -16.43
#